data_AF-A0ABD1R7P5-F1
#
_entry.id   AF-A0ABD1R7P5-F1
#
_cell.length_a   1.000
_cell.length_b   1.000
_cell.length_c   1.000
_cell.angle_alpha   90.00
_cell.angle_beta   90.00
_cell.angle_gamma   90.00
#
_symmetry.space_group_name_H-M   'P 1'
#
loop_
_entity.id
_entity.type
_entity.pdbx_description
1 polymer ?
#
loop_
_entity_poly.entity_id
_entity_poly.type
_entity_poly.pdbx_seq_one_letter_code
_entity_poly.pdbx_strand_id
1 'polypeptide(L)'
;MFQQRFVFGIMNLIGCWFDAMLCCHSAGGLAGQYKFSGRSGGCVALLGVAKLVLGLVLGSSLVKILDQFPVGVLGVILLFDGIELTMCLRDMNSKEESVVMLICTDVSLVSSSATLGFLCGIFVS
;
A
#
# COMPACT_ATOMS: atom_id res chain seq x y z
N MET A 1 -6.07 18.28 -2.16
CA MET A 1 -6.48 17.16 -1.26
C MET A 1 -7.90 16.66 -1.55
N PHE A 2 -8.90 17.54 -1.75
CA PHE A 2 -10.29 17.14 -2.02
C PHE A 2 -10.49 16.30 -3.30
N GLN A 3 -9.82 16.68 -4.40
CA GLN A 3 -9.89 15.96 -5.68
C GLN A 3 -9.41 14.49 -5.57
N GLN A 4 -8.38 14.22 -4.77
CA GLN A 4 -7.81 12.88 -4.61
C GLN A 4 -8.77 11.94 -3.85
N ARG A 5 -9.43 12.43 -2.80
CA ARG A 5 -10.41 11.65 -2.03
C ARG A 5 -11.58 11.16 -2.88
N PHE A 6 -12.10 12.01 -3.76
CA PHE A 6 -13.20 11.65 -4.66
C PHE A 6 -12.79 10.55 -5.65
N VAL A 7 -11.58 10.66 -6.23
CA VAL A 7 -11.07 9.67 -7.19
C VAL A 7 -10.85 8.31 -6.53
N PHE A 8 -10.23 8.25 -5.34
CA PHE A 8 -10.10 6.98 -4.61
C PHE A 8 -11.46 6.38 -4.24
N GLY A 9 -12.44 7.21 -3.87
CA GLY A 9 -13.80 6.76 -3.58
C GLY A 9 -14.47 6.09 -4.78
N ILE A 10 -14.38 6.71 -5.97
CA ILE A 10 -14.90 6.13 -7.21
C ILE A 10 -14.14 4.84 -7.56
N MET A 11 -12.81 4.83 -7.48
CA MET A 11 -11.99 3.67 -7.80
C MET A 11 -12.34 2.47 -6.90
N ASN A 12 -12.51 2.69 -5.60
CA ASN A 12 -12.89 1.61 -4.68
C ASN A 12 -14.33 1.15 -4.88
N LEU A 13 -15.27 2.06 -5.16
CA LEU A 13 -16.67 1.69 -5.43
C LEU A 13 -16.78 0.78 -6.67
N ILE A 14 -16.04 1.12 -7.73
CA ILE A 14 -15.98 0.31 -8.95
C ILE A 14 -15.20 -0.99 -8.69
N GLY A 15 -14.06 -0.91 -7.97
CA GLY A 15 -13.19 -2.05 -7.69
C GLY A 15 -13.85 -3.16 -6.86
N CYS A 16 -14.73 -2.80 -5.91
CA CYS A 16 -15.47 -3.78 -5.11
C CYS A 16 -16.31 -4.76 -5.95
N TRP A 17 -16.79 -4.33 -7.13
CA TRP A 17 -17.55 -5.20 -8.02
C TRP A 17 -16.69 -6.28 -8.70
N PHE A 18 -15.36 -6.09 -8.73
CA PHE A 18 -14.39 -6.97 -9.37
C PHE A 18 -13.54 -7.74 -8.35
N ASP A 19 -13.98 -7.84 -7.09
CA ASP A 19 -13.22 -8.44 -5.98
C ASP A 19 -11.82 -7.80 -5.79
N ALA A 20 -11.67 -6.54 -6.18
CA ALA A 20 -10.41 -5.83 -6.05
C ALA A 20 -10.16 -5.42 -4.60
N MET A 21 -8.92 -5.57 -4.14
CA MET A 21 -8.47 -5.01 -2.86
C MET A 21 -8.63 -3.49 -2.85
N LEU A 22 -9.05 -2.92 -1.71
CA LEU A 22 -9.25 -1.49 -1.59
C LEU A 22 -7.96 -0.73 -1.86
N CYS A 23 -8.04 0.24 -2.77
CA CYS A 23 -6.92 1.09 -3.12
C CYS A 23 -6.89 2.33 -2.22
N CYS A 24 -5.68 2.75 -1.88
CA CYS A 24 -5.39 3.98 -1.16
C CYS A 24 -4.19 4.68 -1.82
N HIS A 25 -3.67 5.73 -1.19
CA HIS A 25 -2.50 6.41 -1.71
C HIS A 25 -1.26 5.51 -1.53
N SER A 26 -0.72 4.99 -2.63
CA SER A 26 0.47 4.13 -2.60
C SER A 26 1.74 4.96 -2.59
N ALA A 27 2.53 4.86 -1.52
CA ALA A 27 3.81 5.56 -1.36
C ALA A 27 4.98 4.78 -1.99
N GLY A 28 5.21 3.53 -1.59
CA GLY A 28 6.39 2.76 -2.01
C GLY A 28 6.47 2.49 -3.52
N GLY A 29 5.35 2.11 -4.15
CA GLY A 29 5.30 1.87 -5.59
C GLY A 29 5.55 3.12 -6.43
N LEU A 30 5.04 4.27 -5.96
CA LEU A 30 5.23 5.57 -6.61
C LEU A 30 6.68 6.07 -6.43
N ALA A 31 7.26 5.88 -5.24
CA ALA A 31 8.67 6.18 -4.97
C ALA A 31 9.60 5.37 -5.88
N GLY A 32 9.28 4.09 -6.13
CA GLY A 32 9.98 3.26 -7.11
C GLY A 32 9.95 3.87 -8.51
N GLN A 33 8.77 4.26 -9.01
CA GLN A 33 8.66 4.92 -10.32
C GLN A 33 9.43 6.24 -10.37
N TYR A 34 9.43 6.99 -9.27
CA TYR A 34 10.20 8.23 -9.18
C TYR A 34 11.71 7.99 -9.29
N LYS A 35 12.23 6.91 -8.68
CA LYS A 35 13.64 6.47 -8.83
C LYS A 35 13.96 6.04 -10.27
N PHE A 36 13.00 5.47 -10.99
CA PHE A 36 13.12 5.14 -12.42
C PHE A 36 12.83 6.33 -13.36
N SER A 37 12.89 7.58 -12.88
CA SER A 37 12.62 8.81 -13.64
C SER A 37 11.18 8.95 -14.18
N GLY A 38 10.24 8.10 -13.76
CA GLY A 38 8.82 8.21 -14.07
C GLY A 38 8.17 9.31 -13.22
N ARG A 39 8.18 10.54 -13.72
CA ARG A 39 7.67 11.73 -12.98
C ARG A 39 6.22 12.10 -13.32
N SER A 40 5.54 11.33 -14.17
CA SER A 40 4.17 11.59 -14.63
C SER A 40 3.22 10.47 -14.24
N GLY A 41 1.97 10.83 -13.93
CA GLY A 41 0.88 9.86 -13.74
C GLY A 41 0.63 8.98 -14.96
N GLY A 42 1.05 9.42 -16.16
CA GLY A 42 1.00 8.62 -17.39
C GLY A 42 1.91 7.39 -17.33
N CYS A 43 3.09 7.50 -16.71
CA CYS A 43 3.99 6.35 -16.52
C CYS A 43 3.34 5.29 -15.62
N VAL A 44 2.69 5.73 -14.55
CA VAL A 44 1.96 4.86 -13.62
C VAL A 44 0.78 4.19 -14.32
N ALA A 45 0.02 4.95 -15.12
CA ALA A 45 -1.10 4.43 -15.89
C ALA A 45 -0.65 3.37 -16.91
N LEU A 46 0.43 3.61 -17.66
CA LEU A 46 0.96 2.64 -18.62
C LEU A 46 1.43 1.35 -17.95
N LEU A 47 2.11 1.44 -16.80
CA LEU A 47 2.51 0.26 -16.03
C LEU A 47 1.30 -0.51 -15.49
N GLY A 48 0.26 0.20 -15.06
CA GLY A 48 -1.01 -0.41 -14.65
C GLY A 48 -1.70 -1.16 -15.80
N VAL A 49 -1.81 -0.52 -16.96
CA VAL A 49 -2.39 -1.13 -18.18
C VAL A 49 -1.56 -2.33 -18.63
N ALA A 50 -0.23 -2.23 -18.62
CA ALA A 50 0.65 -3.34 -18.97
C ALA A 50 0.43 -4.53 -18.04
N LYS A 51 0.35 -4.31 -16.71
CA LYS A 51 0.01 -5.37 -15.75
C LYS A 51 -1.37 -5.98 -15.99
N LEU A 52 -2.37 -5.17 -16.34
CA LEU A 52 -3.72 -5.63 -16.63
C LEU A 52 -3.76 -6.51 -17.89
N VAL A 53 -3.13 -6.07 -18.98
CA VAL A 53 -3.01 -6.85 -20.22
C VAL A 53 -2.27 -8.16 -19.97
N LEU A 54 -1.17 -8.12 -19.21
CA LEU A 54 -0.40 -9.30 -18.86
C LEU A 54 -1.24 -10.30 -18.03
N GLY A 55 -2.02 -9.80 -17.06
CA GLY A 55 -2.93 -10.60 -16.26
C GLY A 55 -4.06 -11.22 -17.08
N LEU A 56 -4.61 -10.49 -18.05
CA LEU A 56 -5.70 -10.98 -18.90
C LEU A 56 -5.22 -12.02 -19.93
N VAL A 57 -4.03 -11.83 -20.51
CA VAL A 57 -3.49 -12.71 -21.55
C VAL A 57 -2.77 -13.94 -20.97
N LEU A 58 -2.04 -13.78 -19.85
CA LEU A 58 -1.21 -14.84 -19.26
C LEU A 58 -1.64 -15.28 -17.85
N GLY A 59 -2.79 -14.86 -17.33
CA GLY A 59 -3.17 -15.01 -15.93
C GLY A 59 -2.87 -16.39 -15.33
N SER A 60 -3.29 -17.48 -15.99
CA SER A 60 -3.08 -18.85 -15.49
C SER A 60 -1.63 -19.33 -15.53
N SER A 61 -0.83 -18.84 -16.48
CA SER A 61 0.60 -19.15 -16.59
C SER A 61 1.44 -18.29 -15.64
N LEU A 62 1.02 -17.04 -15.44
CA LEU A 62 1.69 -16.09 -14.56
C LEU A 62 1.58 -16.52 -13.10
N VAL A 63 0.41 -17.00 -12.66
CA VAL A 63 0.22 -17.53 -11.29
C VAL A 63 1.18 -18.69 -11.00
N LYS A 64 1.41 -19.60 -11.96
CA LYS A 64 2.37 -20.71 -11.79
C LYS A 64 3.81 -20.24 -11.65
N ILE A 65 4.18 -19.17 -12.34
CA ILE A 65 5.52 -18.57 -12.27
C ILE A 65 5.69 -17.80 -10.95
N LEU A 66 4.65 -17.10 -10.50
CA LEU A 66 4.64 -16.39 -9.22
C LEU A 66 4.70 -17.35 -8.03
N ASP A 67 4.11 -18.54 -8.13
CA ASP A 67 4.19 -19.58 -7.09
C ASP A 67 5.62 -20.11 -6.90
N GLN A 68 6.44 -20.09 -7.96
CA GLN A 68 7.86 -20.42 -7.88
C GLN A 68 8.71 -19.29 -7.30
N PHE A 69 8.12 -18.11 -7.06
CA PHE A 69 8.88 -16.98 -6.54
C PHE A 69 9.18 -17.18 -5.06
N PRO A 70 10.45 -17.03 -4.62
CA PRO A 70 10.83 -17.31 -3.25
C PRO A 70 10.15 -16.33 -2.29
N VAL A 71 9.34 -16.86 -1.37
CA VAL A 71 8.64 -16.09 -0.32
C VAL A 71 9.60 -15.23 0.52
N GLY A 72 10.86 -15.64 0.65
CA GLY A 72 11.90 -14.88 1.34
C GLY A 72 12.19 -13.52 0.69
N VAL A 73 12.20 -13.44 -0.64
CA VAL A 73 12.45 -12.16 -1.34
C VAL A 73 11.26 -11.22 -1.15
N LEU A 74 10.04 -11.76 -1.20
CA LEU A 74 8.82 -10.99 -0.96
C LEU A 74 8.81 -10.41 0.47
N GLY A 75 9.19 -11.22 1.46
CA GLY A 75 9.34 -10.78 2.85
C GLY A 75 10.37 -9.65 3.02
N VAL A 76 11.53 -9.73 2.36
CA VAL A 76 12.56 -8.68 2.45
C VAL A 76 12.08 -7.34 1.88
N ILE A 77 11.37 -7.36 0.75
CA ILE A 77 10.83 -6.15 0.13
C ILE A 77 9.76 -5.52 1.05
N LEU A 78 8.89 -6.33 1.65
CA LEU A 78 7.88 -5.88 2.61
C LEU A 78 8.52 -5.32 3.89
N LEU A 79 9.58 -5.94 4.39
CA LEU A 79 10.31 -5.43 5.55
C LEU A 79 10.95 -4.06 5.26
N PHE A 80 11.54 -3.88 4.08
CA PHE A 80 12.14 -2.60 3.71
C PHE A 80 11.09 -1.48 3.62
N ASP A 81 9.94 -1.76 3.01
CA ASP A 81 8.81 -0.82 2.94
C ASP A 81 8.27 -0.47 4.34
N GLY A 82 8.13 -1.48 5.21
CA GLY A 82 7.72 -1.27 6.61
C GLY A 82 8.73 -0.44 7.42
N ILE A 83 10.04 -0.64 7.21
CA ILE A 83 11.09 0.18 7.82
C ILE A 83 11.01 1.62 7.34
N GLU A 84 10.81 1.84 6.03
CA GLU A 84 10.64 3.19 5.46
C GLU A 84 9.44 3.91 6.09
N LEU A 85 8.31 3.21 6.24
CA LEU A 85 7.11 3.75 6.91
C LEU A 85 7.37 4.05 8.40
N THR A 86 8.13 3.19 9.08
CA THR A 86 8.49 3.37 10.51
C THR A 86 9.45 4.55 10.69
N MET A 87 10.34 4.82 9.74
CA MET A 87 11.25 5.97 9.80
C MET A 87 10.50 7.31 9.80
N CYS A 88 9.33 7.38 9.15
CA CYS A 88 8.46 8.56 9.21
C CYS A 88 7.97 8.88 10.64
N LEU A 89 7.97 7.90 11.57
CA LEU A 89 7.65 8.15 12.99
C LEU A 89 8.65 9.08 13.66
N ARG A 90 9.93 8.96 13.28
CA ARG A 90 11.00 9.78 13.85
C ARG A 90 10.91 11.24 13.40
N ASP A 91 10.29 11.49 12.25
CA ASP A 91 10.08 12.84 11.70
C ASP A 91 8.86 13.55 12.32
N MET A 92 8.13 12.89 13.22
CA MET A 92 6.99 13.50 13.90
C MET A 92 7.45 14.52 14.95
N ASN A 93 6.84 15.71 14.91
CA ASN A 93 7.25 16.87 15.70
C ASN A 93 6.87 16.76 17.20
N SER A 94 6.00 15.81 17.57
CA SER A 94 5.54 15.59 18.95
C SER A 94 5.67 14.13 19.36
N LYS A 95 6.12 13.92 20.60
CA LYS A 95 6.23 12.61 21.24
C LYS A 95 4.88 11.90 21.39
N GLU A 96 3.81 12.66 21.59
CA GLU A 96 2.44 12.12 21.73
C GLU A 96 2.02 11.43 20.43
N GLU A 97 2.23 12.09 19.30
CA GLU A 97 1.83 11.59 17.97
C GLU A 97 2.62 10.34 17.54
N SER A 98 3.93 10.30 17.85
CA SER A 98 4.75 9.10 17.60
C SER A 98 4.32 7.92 18.47
N VAL A 99 3.84 8.16 19.70
CA VAL A 99 3.33 7.12 20.60
C VAL A 99 1.98 6.59 20.09
N VAL A 100 1.07 7.47 19.64
CA VAL A 100 -0.21 7.06 19.05
C VAL A 100 -0.01 6.15 17.83
N MET A 101 0.89 6.52 16.92
CA MET A 101 1.20 5.71 15.74
C MET A 101 1.80 4.34 16.10
N LEU A 102 2.69 4.29 17.10
CA LEU A 102 3.27 3.02 17.60
C LEU A 102 2.20 2.12 18.20
N ILE A 103 1.32 2.66 19.06
CA ILE A 103 0.22 1.91 19.67
C ILE A 103 -0.74 1.40 18.59
N CYS A 104 -1.12 2.24 17.62
CA CYS A 104 -1.99 1.86 16.50
C CYS A 104 -1.39 0.70 15.68
N THR A 105 -0.09 0.76 15.40
CA THR A 105 0.62 -0.28 14.65
C THR A 105 0.72 -1.58 15.45
N ASP A 106 1.07 -1.50 16.73
CA ASP A 106 1.20 -2.67 17.62
C ASP A 106 -0.15 -3.39 17.78
N VAL A 107 -1.23 -2.65 18.04
CA VAL A 107 -2.60 -3.18 18.13
C VAL A 107 -3.04 -3.79 16.79
N SER A 108 -2.70 -3.17 15.66
CA SER A 108 -3.02 -3.73 14.33
C SER A 108 -2.34 -5.07 14.07
N LEU A 109 -1.08 -5.21 14.50
CA LEU A 109 -0.29 -6.42 14.35
C LEU A 109 -0.77 -7.54 15.27
N VAL A 110 -0.98 -7.24 16.56
CA VAL A 110 -1.46 -8.22 17.56
C VAL A 110 -2.86 -8.70 17.22
N SER A 111 -3.73 -7.78 16.77
CA SER A 111 -5.11 -8.11 16.45
C SER A 111 -5.31 -8.64 15.02
N SER A 112 -4.26 -8.65 14.18
CA SER A 112 -4.35 -8.92 12.74
C SER A 112 -5.44 -8.09 12.02
N SER A 113 -5.78 -6.92 12.56
CA SER A 113 -6.89 -6.08 12.10
C SER A 113 -6.53 -4.60 12.20
N ALA A 114 -6.34 -3.98 11.04
CA ALA A 114 -6.05 -2.55 10.94
C ALA A 114 -7.21 -1.68 11.46
N THR A 115 -8.45 -2.20 11.47
CA THR A 115 -9.62 -1.48 11.99
C THR A 115 -9.51 -1.26 13.49
N LEU A 116 -9.01 -2.26 14.23
CA LEU A 116 -8.87 -2.17 15.69
C LEU A 116 -7.72 -1.26 16.10
N GLY A 117 -6.61 -1.27 15.34
CA GLY A 117 -5.54 -0.29 15.54
C GLY A 117 -6.01 1.14 15.30
N PHE A 118 -6.76 1.38 14.21
CA PHE A 118 -7.32 2.70 13.91
C PHE A 118 -8.30 3.20 14.99
N LEU A 119 -9.19 2.33 15.47
CA LEU A 119 -10.09 2.64 16.58
C LEU A 119 -9.32 3.00 17.84
N CYS A 120 -8.32 2.20 18.21
CA CYS A 120 -7.47 2.48 19.36
C CYS A 120 -6.76 3.84 19.23
N GLY A 121 -6.23 4.15 18.04
CA GLY A 121 -5.64 5.45 17.74
C GLY A 121 -6.61 6.62 17.98
N ILE A 122 -7.87 6.50 17.54
CA ILE A 122 -8.90 7.54 17.78
C ILE A 122 -9.17 7.77 19.27
N PHE A 123 -9.14 6.72 20.10
CA PHE A 123 -9.39 6.85 21.53
C PHE A 123 -8.20 7.42 22.31
N VAL A 124 -6.97 7.28 21.77
CA VAL A 124 -5.74 7.75 22.41
C VAL A 124 -5.37 9.18 21.94
N SER A 125 -5.76 9.56 20.72
CA SER A 125 -5.58 10.90 20.15
C SER A 125 -6.45 11.99 20.78
#